data_AF-A0A380H9C8-F1
#
_entry.id   AF-A0A380H9C8-F1
#
_cell.length_a   1.000
_cell.length_b   1.000
_cell.length_c   1.000
_cell.angle_alpha   90.00
_cell.angle_beta   90.00
_cell.angle_gamma   90.00
#
_symmetry.space_group_name_H-M   'P 1'
#
loop_
_entity.id
_entity.type
_entity.pdbx_description
1 polymer ?
#
loop_
_entity_poly.entity_id
_entity_poly.type
_entity_poly.pdbx_seq_one_letter_code
_entity_poly.pdbx_strand_id
1 'polypeptide(L)'
;MAAISAVMNKNDAILSDELNHTSIIDGCRLSKAKIICVNHSDMDDLRRKAKEAVESDQYNKVMYITDGVFSMDGDVAKLPEIVKIAEEFGLLTSLM
;
A
#
# COMPACT_ATOMS: atom_id res chain seq x y z
N MET A 1 -7.50 -7.90 8.80
CA MET A 1 -7.83 -8.52 7.49
C MET A 1 -9.19 -8.08 6.91
N ALA A 2 -10.30 -8.13 7.66
CA ALA A 2 -11.64 -7.76 7.12
C ALA A 2 -11.80 -6.28 6.67
N ALA A 3 -11.00 -5.37 7.21
CA ALA A 3 -11.09 -3.94 6.88
C ALA A 3 -10.65 -3.63 5.44
N ILE A 4 -9.56 -4.25 4.96
CA ILE A 4 -9.02 -4.01 3.60
C ILE A 4 -10.05 -4.45 2.56
N SER A 5 -10.59 -5.67 2.70
CA SER A 5 -11.61 -6.22 1.79
C SER A 5 -12.97 -5.51 1.86
N ALA A 6 -13.21 -4.72 2.91
CA ALA A 6 -14.43 -3.91 3.04
C ALA A 6 -14.30 -2.53 2.36
N VAL A 7 -13.08 -1.99 2.28
CA VAL A 7 -12.81 -0.65 1.72
C VAL A 7 -12.38 -0.70 0.25
N MET A 8 -11.68 -1.77 -0.12
CA MET A 8 -11.10 -1.99 -1.45
C MET A 8 -11.85 -3.09 -2.21
N ASN A 9 -11.95 -2.94 -3.53
CA ASN A 9 -12.57 -3.91 -4.42
C ASN A 9 -11.75 -4.12 -5.71
N LYS A 10 -12.26 -4.97 -6.63
CA LYS A 10 -11.60 -5.33 -7.89
C LYS A 10 -11.23 -4.17 -8.83
N ASN A 11 -11.86 -3.00 -8.67
CA ASN A 11 -11.61 -1.81 -9.48
C ASN A 11 -10.62 -0.85 -8.80
N ASP A 12 -10.00 -1.26 -7.69
CA ASP A 12 -9.05 -0.46 -6.92
C ASP A 12 -7.64 -1.08 -7.00
N ALA A 13 -6.64 -0.33 -6.55
CA ALA A 13 -5.26 -0.80 -6.41
C ALA A 13 -4.75 -0.69 -4.97
N ILE A 14 -3.96 -1.67 -4.55
CA ILE A 14 -3.27 -1.71 -3.26
C ILE A 14 -1.77 -1.80 -3.52
N LEU A 15 -1.04 -0.75 -3.15
CA LEU A 15 0.40 -0.74 -3.03
C LEU A 15 0.78 -1.38 -1.69
N SER A 16 1.45 -2.52 -1.73
CA SER A 16 1.87 -3.27 -0.54
C SER A 16 3.38 -3.27 -0.47
N ASP A 17 3.94 -2.94 0.69
CA ASP A 17 5.35 -3.19 1.00
C ASP A 17 5.68 -4.68 0.79
N GLU A 18 6.86 -4.97 0.24
CA GLU A 18 7.28 -6.34 -0.09
C GLU A 18 7.55 -7.22 1.13
N LEU A 19 7.90 -6.60 2.28
CA LEU A 19 8.14 -7.32 3.53
C LEU A 19 6.90 -7.40 4.42
N ASN A 20 5.72 -6.98 3.91
CA ASN A 20 4.48 -7.09 4.66
C ASN A 20 4.20 -8.54 5.08
N HIS A 21 3.72 -8.70 6.31
CA HIS A 21 3.35 -10.00 6.85
C HIS A 21 2.30 -10.70 5.96
N THR A 22 2.38 -12.03 5.84
CA THR A 22 1.52 -12.85 4.96
C THR A 22 0.02 -12.60 5.18
N SER A 23 -0.38 -12.24 6.40
CA SER A 23 -1.77 -11.89 6.72
C SER A 23 -2.29 -10.64 5.99
N ILE A 24 -1.43 -9.66 5.68
CA ILE A 24 -1.81 -8.49 4.89
C ILE A 24 -2.05 -8.89 3.44
N ILE A 25 -1.16 -9.71 2.88
CA ILE A 25 -1.24 -10.22 1.51
C ILE A 25 -2.56 -10.97 1.30
N ASP A 26 -2.93 -11.82 2.26
CA ASP A 26 -4.19 -12.56 2.20
C ASP A 26 -5.42 -11.63 2.30
N GLY A 27 -5.36 -10.58 3.13
CA GLY A 27 -6.40 -9.55 3.18
C GLY A 27 -6.56 -8.79 1.85
N CYS A 28 -5.44 -8.46 1.19
CA CYS A 28 -5.44 -7.83 -0.13
C CYS A 28 -6.04 -8.76 -1.19
N ARG A 29 -5.69 -10.04 -1.18
CA ARG A 29 -6.23 -11.04 -2.11
C ARG A 29 -7.75 -11.18 -2.00
N LEU A 30 -8.29 -11.13 -0.78
CA LEU A 30 -9.74 -11.18 -0.55
C LEU A 30 -10.49 -9.98 -1.16
N SER A 31 -9.87 -8.81 -1.23
CA SER A 31 -10.46 -7.61 -1.84
C SER A 31 -10.61 -7.71 -3.37
N LYS A 32 -9.83 -8.59 -4.02
CA LYS A 32 -9.66 -8.70 -5.48
C LYS A 32 -9.07 -7.46 -6.16
N ALA A 33 -8.66 -6.45 -5.39
CA ALA A 33 -7.96 -5.28 -5.90
C ALA A 33 -6.65 -5.67 -6.58
N LYS A 34 -6.16 -4.81 -7.47
CA LYS A 34 -4.84 -4.99 -8.08
C LYS A 34 -3.77 -4.79 -7.01
N ILE A 35 -3.01 -5.83 -6.70
CA ILE A 35 -1.87 -5.72 -5.77
C ILE A 35 -0.64 -5.30 -6.56
N ILE A 36 0.01 -4.23 -6.11
CA ILE A 36 1.26 -3.69 -6.64
C ILE A 36 2.28 -3.76 -5.51
N CYS A 37 3.31 -4.60 -5.65
CA CYS A 37 4.37 -4.70 -4.67
C CYS A 37 5.24 -3.43 -4.70
N VAL A 38 5.66 -2.89 -3.56
CA VAL A 38 6.57 -1.75 -3.41
C VAL A 38 7.80 -2.24 -2.66
N ASN A 39 8.99 -1.82 -3.10
CA ASN A 39 10.24 -2.23 -2.45
C ASN A 39 10.27 -1.69 -1.01
N HIS A 40 10.75 -2.51 -0.10
CA HIS A 40 10.71 -2.22 1.32
C HIS A 40 11.56 -1.00 1.66
N SER A 41 10.98 -0.06 2.42
CA SER A 41 11.64 1.19 2.83
C SER A 41 12.14 2.09 1.67
N ASP A 42 11.68 1.86 0.43
CA ASP A 42 12.02 2.63 -0.77
C ASP A 42 10.90 3.62 -1.15
N MET A 43 11.10 4.88 -0.75
CA MET A 43 10.12 5.94 -0.98
C MET A 43 10.09 6.43 -2.43
N ASP A 44 11.18 6.25 -3.19
CA ASP A 44 11.22 6.61 -4.60
C ASP A 44 10.41 5.60 -5.43
N ASP A 45 10.52 4.32 -5.12
CA ASP A 45 9.71 3.27 -5.73
C ASP A 45 8.23 3.40 -5.36
N LEU A 46 7.92 3.71 -4.09
CA LEU A 46 6.55 4.02 -3.65
C LEU A 46 5.97 5.19 -4.46
N ARG A 47 6.71 6.29 -4.55
CA ARG A 47 6.30 7.50 -5.27
C ARG A 47 6.05 7.21 -6.75
N ARG A 48 6.95 6.46 -7.38
CA ARG A 48 6.84 6.09 -8.80
C ARG A 48 5.60 5.23 -9.05
N LYS A 49 5.40 4.17 -8.26
CA LYS A 49 4.25 3.26 -8.40
C LYS A 49 2.93 3.96 -8.07
N ALA A 50 2.92 4.85 -7.07
CA ALA A 50 1.75 5.67 -6.75
C ALA A 50 1.36 6.57 -7.93
N LYS A 51 2.33 7.28 -8.50
CA LYS A 51 2.14 8.12 -9.68
C LYS A 51 1.60 7.31 -10.86
N GLU A 52 2.25 6.20 -11.20
CA GLU A 52 1.81 5.31 -12.29
C GLU A 52 0.37 4.83 -12.07
N ALA A 53 0.02 4.42 -10.85
CA ALA A 53 -1.33 3.93 -10.54
C ALA A 53 -2.39 5.04 -10.68
N VAL A 54 -2.13 6.24 -10.17
CA VAL A 54 -3.07 7.36 -10.22
C VAL A 54 -3.19 7.93 -11.64
N GLU A 55 -2.09 8.11 -12.36
CA GLU A 55 -2.09 8.64 -13.73
C GLU A 55 -2.67 7.66 -14.75
N SER A 56 -2.71 6.36 -14.43
CA SER A 56 -3.29 5.35 -15.33
C SER A 56 -4.80 5.48 -15.51
N ASP A 57 -5.50 6.15 -14.57
CA ASP A 57 -6.97 6.24 -14.49
C ASP A 57 -7.67 4.86 -14.51
N GLN A 58 -6.95 3.78 -14.20
CA GLN A 58 -7.48 2.42 -14.18
C GLN A 58 -8.20 2.07 -12.88
N TYR A 59 -7.94 2.83 -11.81
CA TYR A 59 -8.34 2.49 -10.45
C TYR A 59 -9.17 3.61 -9.83
N ASN A 60 -10.29 3.25 -9.19
CA ASN A 60 -11.12 4.25 -8.50
C ASN A 60 -10.48 4.74 -7.20
N LYS A 61 -9.78 3.84 -6.50
CA LYS A 61 -9.04 4.13 -5.27
C LYS A 61 -7.67 3.47 -5.31
N VAL A 62 -6.72 4.14 -4.69
CA VAL A 62 -5.37 3.63 -4.51
C VAL A 62 -5.03 3.70 -3.03
N MET A 63 -4.63 2.58 -2.45
CA MET A 63 -4.23 2.48 -1.04
C MET A 63 -2.78 2.02 -0.94
N TYR A 64 -2.00 2.63 -0.04
CA TYR A 64 -0.73 2.08 0.41
C TYR A 64 -0.92 1.38 1.77
N ILE A 65 -0.37 0.17 1.89
CA ILE A 65 -0.38 -0.62 3.12
C ILE A 65 1.02 -1.10 3.48
N THR A 66 1.40 -0.92 4.74
CA THR A 66 2.69 -1.34 5.28
C THR A 66 2.56 -1.71 6.76
N ASP A 67 3.42 -2.60 7.26
CA ASP A 67 3.58 -2.85 8.68
C ASP A 67 4.27 -1.64 9.34
N GLY A 68 3.80 -1.20 10.51
CA GLY A 68 4.38 -0.05 11.22
C GLY A 68 5.74 -0.37 11.85
N VAL A 69 5.92 -1.63 12.27
CA VAL A 69 7.16 -2.15 12.86
C VAL A 69 7.45 -3.49 12.21
N PHE A 70 8.60 -3.59 11.54
CA PHE A 70 9.05 -4.83 10.93
C PHE A 70 9.83 -5.62 11.97
N SER A 71 9.14 -6.52 12.67
CA SER A 71 9.71 -7.27 13.81
C SER A 71 10.88 -8.19 13.45
N MET A 72 11.09 -8.48 12.17
CA MET A 72 12.16 -9.36 11.71
C MET A 72 13.50 -8.62 11.59
N ASP A 73 13.48 -7.35 11.15
CA ASP A 73 14.67 -6.53 10.90
C ASP A 73 14.84 -5.37 11.90
N GLY A 74 13.81 -5.08 12.70
CA GLY A 74 13.83 -4.05 13.75
C GLY A 74 13.72 -2.62 13.23
N ASP A 75 13.34 -2.44 11.98
CA ASP A 75 13.13 -1.14 11.35
C ASP A 75 11.65 -0.70 11.43
N VAL A 76 11.45 0.60 11.23
CA VAL A 76 10.17 1.29 11.40
C VAL A 76 9.81 1.95 10.08
N ALA A 77 8.54 1.83 9.67
CA ALA A 77 8.05 2.48 8.48
C ALA A 77 8.36 3.99 8.51
N LYS A 78 8.78 4.55 7.38
CA LYS A 78 9.08 5.99 7.21
C LYS A 78 7.80 6.82 7.15
N LEU A 79 7.01 6.79 8.23
CA LEU A 79 5.67 7.36 8.30
C LEU A 79 5.56 8.81 7.78
N PRO A 80 6.47 9.74 8.12
CA PRO A 80 6.37 11.10 7.61
C PRO A 80 6.48 11.18 6.08
N GLU A 81 7.34 10.34 5.48
CA GLU A 81 7.55 10.31 4.04
C GLU A 81 6.38 9.62 3.33
N ILE A 82 5.90 8.52 3.90
CA ILE A 82 4.72 7.78 3.40
C ILE A 82 3.49 8.69 3.37
N VAL A 83 3.21 9.39 4.47
CA VAL A 83 2.06 10.31 4.56
C VAL A 83 2.19 11.43 3.55
N LYS A 84 3.39 12.02 3.40
CA LYS A 84 3.63 13.07 2.40
C LYS A 84 3.36 12.61 0.97
N ILE A 85 3.80 11.40 0.61
CA ILE A 85 3.54 10.81 -0.71
C ILE A 85 2.04 10.51 -0.87
N ALA A 86 1.41 9.97 0.16
CA ALA A 86 -0.02 9.68 0.14
C ALA A 86 -0.86 10.95 -0.07
N GLU A 87 -0.55 12.04 0.63
CA GLU A 87 -1.22 13.32 0.44
C GLU A 87 -0.98 13.91 -0.96
N GLU A 88 0.23 13.76 -1.50
CA GLU A 88 0.58 14.25 -2.83
C GLU A 88 -0.24 13.58 -3.95
N PHE A 89 -0.49 12.27 -3.82
CA PHE A 89 -1.22 11.49 -4.84
C PHE A 89 -2.66 11.14 -4.43
N GLY A 90 -3.15 11.61 -3.29
CA GLY A 90 -4.51 11.33 -2.78
C GLY A 90 -4.73 9.86 -2.41
N LEU A 91 -3.70 9.18 -1.90
CA LEU A 91 -3.77 7.77 -1.52
C LEU A 91 -4.44 7.58 -0.15
N LEU A 92 -5.11 6.44 0.04
CA LEU A 92 -5.45 5.94 1.37
C LEU A 92 -4.22 5.27 1.99
N THR A 93 -3.96 5.49 3.28
CA THR A 93 -2.86 4.82 4.00
C THR A 93 -3.42 3.91 5.08
N SER A 94 -2.94 2.67 5.13
CA SER A 94 -3.21 1.72 6.21
C SER A 94 -1.90 1.23 6.82
N LEU A 95 -1.81 1.30 8.14
CA LEU A 95 -0.67 0.83 8.92
C LEU A 95 -1.15 -0.31 9.82
N MET A 96 -0.41 -1.42 9.85
CA MET A 96 -0.73 -2.61 10.65
C MET A 96 0.35 -2.88 11.68
#